data_AF-A0A2K9NMG1-F1
#
_entry.id   AF-A0A2K9NMG1-F1
#
_cell.length_a   1.000
_cell.length_b   1.000
_cell.length_c   1.000
_cell.angle_alpha   90.00
_cell.angle_beta   90.00
_cell.angle_gamma   90.00
#
_symmetry.space_group_name_H-M   'P 1'
#
loop_
_entity.id
_entity.type
_entity.pdbx_description
1 polymer ?
#
loop_
_entity_poly.entity_id
_entity_poly.type
_entity_poly.pdbx_seq_one_letter_code
_entity_poly.pdbx_strand_id
1 'polypeptide(L)'
;MAKLQNSFFLKDEKGQSVVEYILLLVVVSALSITVLNNKKFKEFVGGETGLFVAIRKSMEYSYRYGRELNADADYDSAMSFNYQSNKHDTYFNTKENTSRFFGGAEPYGKK
;
A
#
# COMPACT_ATOMS: atom_id res chain seq x y z
N MET A 1 59.54 0.55 11.60
CA MET A 1 58.32 -0.27 11.45
C MET A 1 57.21 0.38 12.26
N ALA A 2 56.16 0.86 11.59
CA ALA A 2 55.03 1.53 12.25
C ALA A 2 54.10 0.49 12.87
N LYS A 3 53.83 0.61 14.17
CA LYS A 3 52.91 -0.25 14.92
C LYS A 3 51.48 0.13 14.53
N LEU A 4 50.78 -0.76 13.85
CA LEU A 4 49.35 -0.61 13.58
C LEU A 4 48.61 -0.50 14.91
N GLN A 5 48.02 0.66 15.14
CA GLN A 5 47.20 0.97 16.30
C GLN A 5 45.89 0.20 16.12
N ASN A 6 45.74 -0.94 16.81
CA ASN A 6 44.49 -1.73 16.79
C ASN A 6 43.35 -0.88 17.37
N SER A 7 42.55 -0.30 16.48
CA SER A 7 41.34 0.43 16.80
C SER A 7 40.12 -0.48 16.65
N PHE A 8 39.78 -1.22 17.71
CA PHE A 8 38.38 -1.44 18.11
C PHE A 8 38.41 -2.02 19.53
N PHE A 9 37.89 -1.23 20.48
CA PHE A 9 38.05 -1.43 21.92
C PHE A 9 37.07 -2.51 22.43
N LEU A 10 37.22 -3.75 22.00
CA LEU A 10 36.45 -4.89 22.51
C LEU A 10 37.31 -5.64 23.52
N LYS A 11 36.95 -5.53 24.80
CA LYS A 11 37.55 -6.36 25.84
C LYS A 11 36.71 -7.64 25.92
N ASP A 12 37.35 -8.77 26.09
CA ASP A 12 36.68 -10.08 26.12
C ASP A 12 36.06 -10.32 27.52
N GLU A 13 35.22 -9.38 27.95
CA GLU A 13 34.66 -9.32 29.30
C GLU A 13 33.21 -9.81 29.30
N LYS A 14 32.88 -10.69 30.25
CA LYS A 14 31.53 -11.25 30.36
C LYS A 14 30.51 -10.14 30.64
N GLY A 15 29.50 -10.04 29.77
CA GLY A 15 28.43 -9.03 29.89
C GLY A 15 28.61 -7.79 29.01
N GLN A 16 29.78 -7.60 28.39
CA GLN A 16 30.02 -6.51 27.42
C GLN A 16 29.02 -6.58 26.25
N SER A 17 28.74 -7.77 25.73
CA SER A 17 27.81 -7.95 24.62
C SER A 17 26.38 -7.48 24.93
N VAL A 18 25.92 -7.60 26.18
CA VAL A 18 24.59 -7.13 26.58
C VAL A 18 24.51 -5.61 26.49
N VAL A 19 25.55 -4.92 26.98
CA VAL A 19 25.65 -3.46 26.93
C VAL A 19 25.71 -2.97 25.48
N GLU A 20 26.44 -3.69 24.61
CA GLU A 20 26.53 -3.38 23.18
C GLU A 20 25.18 -3.50 22.47
N TYR A 21 24.41 -4.56 22.73
CA TYR A 21 23.07 -4.69 22.15
C TYR A 21 22.11 -3.62 22.63
N ILE A 22 22.20 -3.18 23.90
CA ILE A 22 21.39 -2.07 24.41
C ILE A 22 21.78 -0.77 23.69
N LEU A 23 23.07 -0.48 23.55
CA LEU A 23 23.55 0.69 22.82
C LEU A 23 23.10 0.69 21.36
N LEU A 24 23.21 -0.46 20.69
CA LEU A 24 22.74 -0.63 19.32
C LEU A 24 21.23 -0.41 19.22
N LEU A 25 20.45 -0.96 20.16
CA LEU A 25 19.01 -0.75 20.22
C LEU A 25 18.66 0.73 20.41
N VAL A 26 19.38 1.45 21.26
CA VAL A 26 19.19 2.89 21.47
C VAL A 26 19.44 3.66 20.16
N VAL A 27 20.52 3.34 19.45
CA VAL A 27 20.84 3.99 18.16
C VAL A 27 19.77 3.70 17.11
N VAL A 28 19.37 2.44 16.95
CA VAL A 28 18.31 2.03 16.00
C VAL A 28 16.97 2.69 16.35
N SER A 29 16.64 2.77 17.64
CA SER A 29 15.41 3.41 18.11
C SER A 29 15.43 4.91 17.84
N ALA A 30 16.55 5.59 18.11
CA ALA A 30 16.70 7.01 17.83
C ALA A 30 16.50 7.31 16.34
N LEU A 31 17.15 6.54 15.46
CA LEU A 31 16.99 6.68 14.00
C LEU A 31 15.54 6.42 13.56
N SER A 32 14.90 5.39 14.12
CA SER A 32 13.50 5.06 13.81
C SER A 32 12.56 6.20 14.19
N ILE A 33 12.72 6.77 15.39
CA ILE A 33 11.93 7.91 15.85
C ILE A 33 12.15 9.13 14.95
N THR A 34 13.39 9.39 14.52
CA THR A 34 13.68 10.50 13.60
C THR A 34 12.94 10.36 12.28
N VAL A 35 12.94 9.16 11.68
CA VAL A 35 12.21 8.90 10.42
C VAL A 35 10.70 9.04 10.63
N LEU A 36 10.16 8.39 11.67
CA LEU A 36 8.72 8.41 11.96
C LEU A 36 8.21 9.82 12.32
N ASN A 37 9.03 10.67 12.92
CA ASN A 37 8.67 12.05 13.24
C ASN A 37 8.81 13.04 12.09
N ASN A 38 9.39 12.62 10.96
CA ASN A 38 9.53 13.47 9.80
C ASN A 38 8.15 13.81 9.21
N LYS A 39 7.88 15.11 8.99
CA LYS A 39 6.60 15.58 8.43
C LYS A 39 6.30 14.95 7.06
N LYS A 40 7.30 14.88 6.17
CA LYS A 40 7.14 14.29 4.83
C LYS A 40 6.82 12.79 4.91
N PHE A 41 7.42 12.07 5.85
CA PHE A 41 7.13 10.66 6.05
C PHE A 41 5.69 10.45 6.55
N LYS A 42 5.25 11.27 7.53
CA LYS A 42 3.86 11.23 8.02
C LYS A 42 2.85 11.55 6.92
N GLU A 43 3.14 12.55 6.10
CA GLU A 43 2.29 12.94 4.96
C GLU A 43 2.27 11.85 3.88
N PHE A 44 3.42 11.24 3.58
CA PHE A 44 3.48 10.11 2.65
C PHE A 44 2.68 8.92 3.14
N VAL A 45 2.75 8.55 4.43
CA VAL A 45 2.06 7.36 4.94
C VAL A 45 0.57 7.62 5.17
N GLY A 46 0.23 8.70 5.87
CA GLY A 46 -1.12 8.97 6.39
C GLY A 46 -1.75 10.28 5.93
N GLY A 47 -1.12 11.03 5.01
CA GLY A 47 -1.73 12.21 4.42
C GLY A 47 -2.95 11.86 3.54
N GLU A 48 -3.72 12.88 3.18
CA GLU A 48 -4.96 12.74 2.40
C GLU A 48 -4.74 12.12 1.00
N THR A 49 -3.51 12.17 0.49
CA THR A 49 -3.08 11.56 -0.78
C THR A 49 -1.95 10.53 -0.58
N GLY A 50 -1.74 10.10 0.67
CA GLY A 50 -0.67 9.20 1.04
C GLY A 50 -0.86 7.76 0.58
N LEU A 51 0.15 6.93 0.87
CA LEU A 51 0.25 5.51 0.57
C LEU A 51 -1.01 4.74 0.96
N PHE A 52 -1.52 4.92 2.19
CA PHE A 52 -2.71 4.19 2.62
C PHE A 52 -3.97 4.60 1.87
N VAL A 53 -4.08 5.87 1.46
CA VAL A 53 -5.20 6.32 0.64
C VAL A 53 -5.11 5.70 -0.76
N ALA A 54 -3.92 5.65 -1.36
CA ALA A 54 -3.71 5.00 -2.65
C ALA A 54 -4.06 3.50 -2.61
N ILE A 55 -3.60 2.78 -1.58
CA ILE A 55 -3.92 1.37 -1.39
C ILE A 55 -5.43 1.18 -1.21
N ARG A 56 -6.05 1.98 -0.34
CA ARG A 56 -7.49 1.93 -0.11
C ARG A 56 -8.29 2.15 -1.40
N LYS A 57 -7.97 3.21 -2.16
CA LYS A 57 -8.63 3.53 -3.43
C LYS A 57 -8.48 2.40 -4.45
N SER A 58 -7.28 1.84 -4.58
CA SER A 58 -7.03 0.71 -5.47
C SER A 58 -7.83 -0.54 -5.05
N MET A 59 -7.88 -0.84 -3.75
CA MET A 59 -8.67 -1.96 -3.23
C MET A 59 -10.18 -1.76 -3.42
N GLU A 60 -10.71 -0.58 -3.12
CA GLU A 60 -12.12 -0.24 -3.31
C GLU A 60 -12.52 -0.38 -4.79
N TYR A 61 -11.71 0.16 -5.69
CA TYR A 61 -11.94 0.06 -7.13
C TYR A 61 -11.89 -1.39 -7.61
N SER A 62 -10.83 -2.12 -7.24
CA SER A 62 -10.63 -3.50 -7.67
C SER A 62 -11.72 -4.43 -7.14
N TYR A 63 -12.15 -4.22 -5.90
CA TYR A 63 -13.28 -4.94 -5.32
C TYR A 63 -14.57 -4.69 -6.08
N ARG A 64 -14.84 -3.44 -6.47
CA ARG A 64 -16.08 -3.06 -7.16
C ARG A 64 -16.11 -3.51 -8.61
N TYR A 65 -15.01 -3.31 -9.34
CA TYR A 65 -14.96 -3.48 -10.80
C TYR A 65 -14.22 -4.74 -11.25
N GLY A 66 -13.63 -5.50 -10.33
CA GLY A 66 -12.87 -6.73 -10.60
C GLY A 66 -11.66 -6.54 -11.52
N ARG A 67 -11.13 -5.32 -11.59
CA ARG A 67 -9.93 -4.96 -12.35
C ARG A 67 -9.16 -3.88 -11.61
N GLU A 68 -7.85 -3.84 -11.83
CA GLU A 68 -6.99 -2.85 -11.19
C GLU A 68 -7.31 -1.43 -11.65
N LEU A 69 -7.15 -0.47 -10.73
CA LEU A 69 -7.24 0.95 -11.06
C LEU A 69 -5.99 1.36 -11.85
N ASN A 70 -6.17 1.93 -13.04
CA ASN A 70 -5.06 2.50 -13.80
C ASN A 70 -4.38 3.60 -12.99
N ALA A 71 -3.05 3.56 -12.91
CA ALA A 71 -2.27 4.50 -12.10
C ALA A 71 -2.46 5.97 -12.51
N ASP A 72 -2.75 6.22 -13.79
CA ASP A 72 -2.97 7.57 -14.35
C ASP A 72 -4.44 8.02 -14.30
N ALA A 73 -5.36 7.15 -13.89
CA ALA A 73 -6.78 7.48 -13.84
C ALA A 73 -7.13 8.17 -12.51
N ASP A 74 -7.79 9.31 -12.60
CA ASP A 74 -8.35 9.98 -11.42
C ASP A 74 -9.40 9.08 -10.76
N TYR A 75 -9.26 8.82 -9.45
CA TYR A 75 -10.12 7.89 -8.72
C TYR A 75 -11.59 8.31 -8.75
N ASP A 76 -11.88 9.60 -8.60
CA ASP A 76 -13.25 10.09 -8.55
C ASP A 76 -13.90 9.98 -9.92
N SER A 77 -13.16 10.28 -10.99
CA SER A 77 -13.59 10.01 -12.37
C SER A 77 -13.77 8.51 -12.65
N ALA A 78 -12.90 7.65 -12.11
CA ALA A 78 -12.96 6.20 -12.27
C ALA A 78 -14.10 5.58 -11.44
N MET A 79 -14.50 6.20 -10.34
CA MET A 79 -15.67 5.81 -9.55
C MET A 79 -16.97 6.38 -10.13
N SER A 80 -16.88 7.47 -10.90
CA SER A 80 -17.99 8.08 -11.63
C SER A 80 -18.52 7.23 -12.80
N PHE A 81 -18.06 5.97 -12.95
CA PHE A 81 -18.62 5.02 -13.92
C PHE A 81 -20.14 4.99 -13.74
N ASN A 82 -20.78 5.77 -14.60
CA ASN A 82 -22.18 6.02 -14.60
C ASN A 82 -22.81 4.69 -14.99
N TYR A 83 -23.64 4.12 -14.12
CA TYR A 83 -24.43 2.93 -14.44
C TYR A 83 -25.51 3.33 -15.47
N GLN A 84 -25.10 3.85 -16.63
CA GLN A 84 -25.96 4.04 -17.78
C GLN A 84 -26.34 2.69 -18.40
N SER A 85 -25.68 1.61 -18.00
CA SER A 85 -26.01 0.25 -18.42
C SER A 85 -25.89 -0.74 -17.27
N ASN A 86 -26.80 -1.72 -17.23
CA ASN A 86 -26.74 -2.87 -16.32
C ASN A 86 -25.64 -3.88 -16.70
N LYS A 87 -24.78 -3.56 -17.67
CA LYS A 87 -23.69 -4.43 -18.10
C LYS A 87 -22.46 -4.12 -17.26
N HIS A 88 -22.06 -5.09 -16.44
CA HIS A 88 -20.82 -5.06 -15.69
C HIS A 88 -19.80 -5.97 -16.38
N ASP A 89 -18.61 -5.46 -16.67
CA ASP A 89 -17.58 -6.21 -17.43
C ASP A 89 -17.20 -7.55 -16.79
N THR A 90 -17.30 -7.67 -15.46
CA THR A 90 -17.04 -8.93 -14.75
C THR A 90 -18.21 -9.93 -14.80
N TYR A 91 -19.42 -9.46 -15.07
CA TYR A 91 -20.63 -10.28 -15.11
C TYR A 91 -20.98 -10.71 -16.54
N PHE A 92 -20.71 -9.84 -17.52
CA PHE A 92 -21.08 -10.01 -18.92
C PHE A 92 -19.85 -9.99 -19.82
N ASN A 93 -19.55 -11.12 -20.47
CA ASN A 93 -18.51 -11.20 -21.49
C ASN A 93 -19.03 -10.59 -22.79
N THR A 94 -18.57 -9.39 -23.13
CA THR A 94 -18.97 -8.68 -24.36
C THR A 94 -18.48 -9.33 -25.65
N LYS A 95 -17.40 -10.12 -25.60
CA LYS A 95 -16.86 -10.83 -26.79
C LYS A 95 -17.68 -12.06 -27.15
N GLU A 96 -18.19 -12.76 -26.14
CA GLU A 96 -18.99 -13.97 -26.30
C GLU A 96 -20.49 -13.74 -26.17
N ASN A 97 -20.90 -12.52 -25.78
CA ASN A 97 -22.28 -12.13 -25.49
C ASN A 97 -22.96 -13.04 -24.44
N THR A 98 -22.19 -13.53 -23.47
CA THR A 98 -22.63 -14.46 -22.41
C THR A 98 -22.46 -13.85 -21.03
N SER A 99 -23.36 -14.19 -20.10
CA SER A 99 -23.26 -13.81 -18.68
C SER A 99 -23.00 -15.06 -17.85
N ARG A 100 -22.16 -14.93 -16.81
CA ARG A 100 -21.94 -16.00 -15.81
C ARG A 100 -23.06 -16.06 -14.78
N PHE A 101 -23.89 -15.03 -14.75
CA PHE A 101 -25.00 -14.85 -13.81
C PHE A 101 -26.32 -14.98 -14.56
N PHE A 102 -27.27 -15.69 -13.96
CA PHE A 102 -28.64 -15.76 -14.43
C PHE A 102 -29.30 -14.37 -14.23
N GLY A 103 -29.34 -13.57 -15.28
CA GLY A 103 -30.14 -12.34 -15.32
C GLY A 103 -31.49 -12.64 -15.98
N GLY A 104 -32.55 -11.96 -15.54
CA GLY A 104 -33.80 -11.96 -16.29
C GLY A 104 -33.54 -11.45 -17.71
N ALA A 105 -34.04 -12.17 -18.73
CA ALA A 105 -33.91 -11.75 -20.13
C ALA A 105 -34.61 -10.40 -20.41
N GLU A 106 -35.55 -10.02 -19.55
CA GLU A 106 -36.32 -8.77 -19.58
C GLU A 106 -35.61 -7.69 -18.75
N PRO A 107 -35.38 -6.48 -19.30
CA PRO A 107 -34.91 -5.34 -18.52
C PRO A 107 -35.91 -4.98 -17.41
N TYR A 108 -35.42 -4.75 -16.20
CA TYR A 108 -36.26 -4.36 -15.07
C TYR A 108 -36.88 -2.98 -15.34
N GLY A 109 -38.21 -2.93 -15.46
CA GLY A 109 -38.96 -1.68 -15.67
C GLY A 109 -39.06 -1.21 -17.12
N LYS A 110 -39.63 -2.01 -18.01
CA LYS A 110 -40.32 -1.45 -19.18
C LYS A 110 -41.55 -0.68 -18.68
N LYS A 111 -41.54 0.64 -18.80
CA LYS A 111 -42.79 1.40 -18.93
C LYS A 111 -43.22 1.38 -20.39
#